data_AF-A0A523VYU7-F1
#
_entry.id   AF-A0A523VYU7-F1
#
_cell.length_a   1.000
_cell.length_b   1.000
_cell.length_c   1.000
_cell.angle_alpha   90.00
_cell.angle_beta   90.00
_cell.angle_gamma   90.00
#
_symmetry.space_group_name_H-M   'P 1'
#
loop_
_entity.id
_entity.type
_entity.pdbx_description
1 polymer ?
#
loop_
_entity_poly.entity_id
_entity_poly.type
_entity_poly.pdbx_seq_one_letter_code
_entity_poly.pdbx_strand_id
1 'polypeptide(L)' 'MAGKKILVAYSSLYGSVEEISLEISKTLEQKGFLVHLINLKKVRSSKWPYIGEYDGILVGSSSEFVQYA' A
#
# COMPACT_ATOMS: atom_id res chain seq x y z
N MET A 1 -0.40 -10.93 -22.48
CA MET A 1 -1.44 -10.64 -21.47
C MET A 1 -0.90 -9.57 -20.55
N ALA A 2 -1.57 -8.41 -20.42
CA ALA A 2 -1.16 -7.40 -19.45
C ALA A 2 -1.41 -7.97 -18.04
N GLY A 3 -0.37 -8.03 -17.20
CA GLY A 3 -0.51 -8.49 -15.81
C GLY A 3 -1.47 -7.60 -15.04
N LYS A 4 -2.27 -8.18 -14.14
CA LYS A 4 -3.20 -7.41 -13.30
C LYS A 4 -2.41 -6.45 -12.40
N LYS A 5 -2.84 -5.20 -12.34
CA LYS A 5 -2.16 -4.09 -11.64
C LYS A 5 -2.78 -3.90 -10.26
N ILE A 6 -1.97 -4.00 -9.21
CA ILE A 6 -2.41 -3.89 -7.82
C ILE A 6 -1.77 -2.67 -7.16
N LEU A 7 -2.57 -1.83 -6.51
CA LEU A 7 -2.08 -0.75 -5.67
C LEU A 7 -1.95 -1.23 -4.23
N VAL A 8 -0.77 -1.13 -3.65
CA VAL A 8 -0.55 -1.31 -2.21
C VAL A 8 -0.26 0.06 -1.62
N ALA A 9 -1.26 0.64 -0.97
CA ALA A 9 -1.14 1.94 -0.32
C ALA A 9 -1.01 1.74 1.19
N TYR A 10 -0.10 2.46 1.84
CA TYR A 10 0.05 2.34 3.28
C TYR A 10 0.43 3.62 3.99
N SER A 11 0.12 3.67 5.29
CA SER A 11 0.68 4.64 6.23
C SER A 11 1.30 3.90 7.41
N SER A 12 2.49 4.33 7.83
CA SER A 12 3.24 3.71 8.92
C SER A 12 3.69 4.78 9.91
N LEU A 13 3.50 4.52 11.21
CA LEU A 13 4.01 5.37 12.29
C LEU A 13 5.43 4.96 12.69
N TYR A 14 5.66 3.65 12.85
CA TYR A 14 6.88 3.09 13.44
C TYR A 14 7.63 2.10 12.55
N GLY A 15 7.22 1.96 11.28
CA GLY A 15 7.92 1.10 10.30
C GLY A 15 7.27 -0.27 10.07
N SER A 16 6.60 -0.88 11.05
CA SER A 16 6.08 -2.25 10.88
C SER A 16 5.08 -2.41 9.72
N VAL A 17 4.23 -1.41 9.48
CA VAL A 17 3.29 -1.44 8.35
C VAL A 17 4.03 -1.30 7.01
N GLU A 18 5.17 -0.60 6.98
CA GLU A 18 6.03 -0.51 5.79
C GLU A 18 6.66 -1.87 5.47
N GLU A 19 7.19 -2.58 6.47
CA GLU A 19 7.73 -3.93 6.30
C GLU A 19 6.67 -4.93 5.81
N ILE A 20 5.48 -4.93 6.42
CA ILE A 20 4.36 -5.79 6.00
C ILE A 20 3.95 -5.45 4.56
N SER A 21 3.82 -4.17 4.22
CA SER A 21 3.40 -3.73 2.88
C SER A 21 4.45 -4.08 1.82
N LEU A 22 5.74 -4.00 2.15
CA LEU A 22 6.83 -4.45 1.30
C LEU A 22 6.77 -5.96 1.04
N GLU A 23 6.54 -6.77 2.09
CA GLU A 23 6.48 -8.22 1.95
C GLU A 23 5.24 -8.69 1.15
N ILE A 24 4.09 -8.04 1.37
CA ILE A 24 2.88 -8.24 0.55
C ILE A 24 3.18 -7.91 -0.92
N SER A 25 3.86 -6.79 -1.18
CA SER A 25 4.19 -6.37 -2.54
C SER A 25 5.08 -7.39 -3.24
N LYS A 26 6.16 -7.84 -2.58
CA LYS A 26 7.04 -8.90 -3.11
C LYS A 26 6.28 -10.19 -3.41
N THR A 27 5.40 -10.62 -2.51
CA THR A 27 4.60 -11.84 -2.68
C THR A 27 3.66 -11.72 -3.89
N LEU A 28 3.07 -10.56 -4.12
CA LEU A 28 2.21 -10.29 -5.28
C LEU A 28 3.04 -10.25 -6.59
N GLU A 29 4.19 -9.58 -6.58
CA GLU A 29 5.11 -9.55 -7.74
C GLU A 29 5.57 -10.97 -8.12
N GLN A 30 5.93 -11.80 -7.15
CA GLN A 30 6.28 -13.22 -7.36
C GLN A 30 5.15 -14.05 -7.97
N LYS A 31 3.89 -13.66 -7.74
CA LYS A 31 2.69 -14.28 -8.33
C LYS A 31 2.34 -13.72 -9.71
N GLY A 32 3.15 -12.81 -10.25
CA GLY A 32 2.99 -12.23 -11.59
C GLY A 32 2.08 -11.00 -11.64
N PHE A 33 1.76 -10.38 -10.50
CA PHE A 33 1.03 -9.12 -10.46
C PHE A 33 1.98 -7.94 -10.66
N LEU A 34 1.48 -6.86 -11.28
CA LEU A 34 2.19 -5.59 -11.34
C LEU A 34 1.82 -4.77 -10.10
N VAL A 35 2.76 -4.56 -9.19
CA VAL A 35 2.46 -3.88 -7.92
C VAL A 35 2.95 -2.44 -7.95
N HIS A 36 2.10 -1.52 -7.53
CA HIS A 36 2.49 -0.15 -7.21
C HIS A 36 2.39 0.04 -5.69
N LEU A 37 3.53 0.14 -5.03
CA LEU A 37 3.62 0.40 -3.59
C LEU A 37 3.75 1.90 -3.32
N ILE A 38 2.86 2.47 -2.50
CA ILE A 38 2.89 3.90 -2.13
C ILE A 38 2.75 4.13 -0.62
N ASN A 39 3.61 4.98 -0.09
CA ASN A 39 3.50 5.49 1.27
C ASN A 39 2.70 6.80 1.29
N LEU A 40 1.46 6.74 1.78
CA LEU A 40 0.52 7.85 1.83
C LEU A 40 0.96 8.98 2.77
N LYS A 41 1.86 8.72 3.74
CA LYS A 41 2.47 9.77 4.56
C LYS A 41 3.55 10.57 3.81
N LYS A 42 4.24 9.93 2.86
CA LYS A 42 5.35 10.55 2.11
C LYS A 42 4.86 11.26 0.82
N VAL A 43 3.68 10.90 0.33
CA VAL A 43 3.12 11.46 -0.92
C VAL A 43 1.88 12.30 -0.64
N ARG A 44 1.90 13.57 -1.10
CA ARG A 44 0.74 14.46 -1.01
C ARG A 44 -0.46 13.88 -1.76
N SER A 45 -1.67 14.11 -1.26
CA SER A 45 -2.92 13.61 -1.86
C SER A 45 -3.12 14.02 -3.32
N SER A 46 -2.67 15.22 -3.72
CA SER A 46 -2.71 15.68 -5.12
C SER A 46 -1.80 14.91 -6.08
N LYS A 47 -0.93 14.04 -5.55
CA LYS A 47 -0.01 13.18 -6.29
C LYS A 47 -0.33 11.70 -6.14
N TRP A 48 -1.45 11.36 -5.52
CA TRP A 48 -1.89 9.97 -5.45
C TRP A 48 -2.22 9.44 -6.84
N PRO A 49 -1.93 8.15 -7.10
CA PRO A 49 -2.22 7.56 -8.39
C PRO A 49 -3.72 7.50 -8.65
N TYR A 50 -4.12 7.57 -9.92
CA TYR A 50 -5.53 7.43 -10.30
C TYR A 50 -5.99 6.00 -10.08
N ILE A 51 -7.03 5.83 -9.26
CA ILE A 51 -7.47 4.52 -8.77
C ILE A 51 -8.02 3.60 -9.88
N GLY A 52 -8.54 4.18 -10.97
CA GLY A 52 -9.13 3.43 -12.08
C GLY A 52 -8.12 2.67 -12.94
N GLU A 53 -6.81 2.85 -12.71
CA GLU A 53 -5.75 2.09 -13.40
C GLU A 53 -5.42 0.75 -12.74
N TYR A 54 -6.04 0.43 -11.60
CA TYR A 54 -5.74 -0.77 -10.81
C TYR A 54 -6.91 -1.75 -10.81
N ASP A 55 -6.58 -3.03 -10.92
CA ASP A 55 -7.51 -4.16 -10.82
C ASP A 55 -7.79 -4.54 -9.35
N GLY A 56 -6.95 -4.07 -8.42
CA GLY A 56 -7.09 -4.37 -7.00
C GLY A 56 -6.29 -3.40 -6.13
N ILE A 57 -6.75 -3.21 -4.89
CA ILE A 57 -6.20 -2.22 -3.97
C ILE A 57 -6.12 -2.83 -2.58
N LEU A 58 -4.96 -2.70 -1.95
CA LEU A 58 -4.72 -3.02 -0.55
C LEU A 58 -4.34 -1.74 0.18
N VAL A 59 -4.97 -1.50 1.34
CA VAL A 59 -4.70 -0.33 2.17
C VAL A 59 -4.25 -0.81 3.55
N GLY A 60 -3.04 -0.44 3.95
CA GLY A 60 -2.48 -0.71 5.27
C GLY A 60 -2.35 0.57 6.10
N SER A 61 -2.67 0.51 7.40
CA SER A 61 -2.47 1.64 8.30
C SER A 61 -1.97 1.18 9.66
N SER A 62 -1.15 2.00 10.31
CA SER A 62 -0.95 1.88 11.75
C SER A 62 -2.18 2.41 12.48
N SER A 63 -2.64 1.67 13.49
CA SER A 63 -3.68 2.13 14.40
C SER A 63 -3.04 2.58 15.70
N GLU A 64 -3.40 3.77 16.18
CA GLU A 64 -3.06 4.21 17.54
C GLU A 64 -4.20 3.85 18.47
N PHE A 65 -3.90 3.10 19.52
CA PHE A 65 -4.85 2.92 20.62
C PHE A 65 -4.69 4.11 21.58
N VAL A 66 -5.67 5.02 21.55
CA VAL A 66 -5.74 6.12 22.52
C VAL A 66 -6.63 5.67 23.67
N GLN A 67 -6.04 5.46 24.84
CA GLN A 67 -6.77 5.17 26.06
C GLN A 67 -7.14 6.50 26.74
N TYR A 68 -8.43 6.84 26.74
CA TYR A 68 -8.93 7.95 27.53
C TYR A 68 -9.00 7.50 28.99
N ALA A 69 -8.21 8.15 29.84
CA ALA A 69 -8.20 7.95 31.30
C ALA A 69 -9.30 8.76 31.97
#